data_AF-A0A849E691-F1
#
_entry.id   AF-A0A849E691-F1
#
_cell.length_a   1.000
_cell.length_b   1.000
_cell.length_c   1.000
_cell.angle_alpha   90.00
_cell.angle_beta   90.00
_cell.angle_gamma   90.00
#
_symmetry.space_group_name_H-M   'P 1'
#
loop_
_entity.id
_entity.type
_entity.pdbx_description
1 polymer ?
#
loop_
_entity_poly.entity_id
_entity_poly.type
_entity_poly.pdbx_seq_one_letter_code
_entity_poly.pdbx_strand_id
1 'polypeptide(L)'
;VEDCGPGIPPANVERIFERFYTDRPENSFGKNSGLGLSISRQIVEAHNGTIRATNHYGGRSDASEDADIKGARFTVRLPVERSASDLPRRKS
;
A
#
# COMPACT_ATOMS: atom_id res chain seq x y z
N VAL A 1 2.51 -4.89 -4.31
CA VAL A 1 2.84 -6.00 -3.37
C VAL A 1 1.52 -6.55 -2.85
N GLU A 2 1.38 -7.87 -2.80
CA GLU A 2 0.16 -8.55 -2.36
C GLU A 2 0.53 -9.66 -1.38
N ASP A 3 -0.30 -9.87 -0.37
CA ASP A 3 -0.18 -11.00 0.56
C ASP A 3 -1.42 -11.90 0.54
N CYS A 4 -1.35 -12.99 1.29
CA CYS A 4 -2.45 -13.95 1.49
C CYS A 4 -3.03 -13.88 2.91
N GLY A 5 -2.95 -12.71 3.55
CA GLY A 5 -3.41 -12.49 4.92
C GLY A 5 -4.93 -12.32 5.03
N PRO A 6 -5.44 -11.95 6.23
CA PRO A 6 -6.86 -11.65 6.43
C PRO A 6 -7.30 -10.31 5.79
N GLY A 7 -6.36 -9.55 5.22
CA GLY A 7 -6.59 -8.19 4.75
C GLY A 7 -6.54 -7.16 5.89
N ILE A 8 -7.11 -5.99 5.61
CA ILE A 8 -7.08 -4.81 6.47
C ILE A 8 -8.54 -4.42 6.79
N PRO A 9 -8.89 -4.26 8.08
CA PRO A 9 -10.19 -3.72 8.45
C PRO A 9 -10.39 -2.32 7.83
N PRO A 10 -11.57 -2.01 7.24
CA PRO A 10 -11.80 -0.73 6.56
C PRO A 10 -11.48 0.51 7.41
N ALA A 11 -11.79 0.46 8.71
CA ALA A 11 -11.50 1.54 9.66
C ALA A 11 -10.00 1.77 9.91
N ASN A 12 -9.16 0.80 9.54
CA ASN A 12 -7.73 0.79 9.86
C ASN A 12 -6.85 1.11 8.65
N VAL A 13 -7.41 1.18 7.42
CA VAL A 13 -6.66 1.33 6.16
C VAL A 13 -5.65 2.48 6.17
N GLU A 14 -6.01 3.62 6.76
CA GLU A 14 -5.09 4.76 6.87
C GLU A 14 -4.17 4.66 8.09
N ARG A 15 -4.68 4.07 9.18
CA ARG A 15 -4.00 3.94 10.47
C ARG A 15 -2.81 2.98 10.43
N ILE A 16 -2.82 1.97 9.53
CA ILE A 16 -1.72 0.99 9.42
C ILE A 16 -0.34 1.59 9.13
N PHE A 17 -0.31 2.84 8.69
CA PHE A 17 0.91 3.58 8.40
C PHE A 17 1.29 4.58 9.51
N GLU A 18 0.51 4.67 10.59
CA GLU A 18 0.90 5.38 11.80
C GLU A 18 2.06 4.64 12.48
N ARG A 19 2.96 5.38 13.14
CA ARG A 19 4.06 4.78 13.89
C ARG A 19 3.48 3.96 15.06
N PHE A 20 4.04 2.78 15.27
CA PHE A 20 3.68 1.86 16.36
C PHE A 20 2.27 1.27 16.27
N TYR A 21 1.53 1.53 15.19
CA TYR A 21 0.22 0.91 15.00
C TYR A 21 0.36 -0.61 14.79
N THR A 22 -0.48 -1.36 15.49
CA THR A 22 -0.62 -2.82 15.35
C THR A 22 -2.03 -3.24 15.76
N ASP A 23 -2.64 -4.13 14.98
CA ASP A 23 -3.94 -4.76 15.31
C ASP A 23 -3.76 -6.16 15.94
N ARG A 24 -2.51 -6.51 16.27
CA ARG A 24 -2.20 -7.80 16.90
C ARG A 24 -2.58 -7.78 18.37
N PRO A 25 -3.09 -8.90 18.92
CA PRO A 25 -3.38 -9.01 20.35
C PRO A 25 -2.12 -8.78 21.19
N GLU A 26 -2.30 -8.21 22.39
CA GLU A 26 -1.22 -7.81 23.32
C GLU A 26 -0.21 -8.95 23.59
N ASN A 27 -0.67 -10.19 23.54
CA ASN A 27 0.10 -11.41 23.76
C ASN A 27 1.18 -11.66 22.68
N SER A 28 1.14 -10.91 21.57
CA SER A 28 2.10 -10.96 20.46
C SER A 28 3.01 -9.72 20.38
N PHE A 29 3.00 -8.86 21.41
CA PHE A 29 3.92 -7.73 21.50
C PHE A 29 5.37 -8.20 21.48
N GLY A 30 6.22 -7.52 20.69
CA GLY A 30 7.68 -7.70 20.71
C GLY A 30 8.30 -8.35 19.48
N LYS A 31 7.54 -8.97 18.56
CA LYS A 31 8.12 -9.49 17.30
C LYS A 31 8.32 -8.42 16.22
N ASN A 32 7.58 -7.32 16.26
CA ASN A 32 7.60 -6.28 15.23
C ASN A 32 7.31 -4.91 15.89
N SER A 33 8.10 -3.88 15.61
CA SER A 33 7.98 -2.54 16.24
C SER A 33 6.82 -1.68 15.69
N GLY A 34 6.08 -2.14 14.69
CA GLY A 34 5.04 -1.33 14.03
C GLY A 34 5.59 -0.12 13.25
N LEU A 35 6.88 -0.11 12.89
CA LEU A 35 7.51 1.02 12.22
C LEU A 35 7.57 0.89 10.69
N GLY A 36 7.56 -0.33 10.16
CA GLY A 36 7.85 -0.61 8.74
C GLY A 36 7.02 0.23 7.76
N LEU A 37 5.69 0.18 7.87
CA LEU A 37 4.79 0.90 6.96
C LEU A 37 4.91 2.43 7.10
N SER A 38 5.09 2.93 8.33
CA SER A 38 5.29 4.38 8.55
C SER A 38 6.57 4.90 7.88
N ILE A 39 7.65 4.10 7.90
CA ILE A 39 8.91 4.42 7.23
C ILE A 39 8.73 4.31 5.71
N SER A 40 8.05 3.27 5.22
CA SER A 40 7.76 3.12 3.79
C SER A 40 7.00 4.32 3.23
N ARG A 41 5.98 4.82 3.95
CA ARG A 41 5.25 6.03 3.54
C ARG A 41 6.18 7.24 3.47
N GLN A 42 6.99 7.48 4.50
CA GLN A 42 7.96 8.59 4.52
C GLN A 42 8.94 8.52 3.34
N ILE A 43 9.47 7.33 3.02
CA ILE A 43 10.36 7.14 1.88
C ILE A 43 9.63 7.48 0.57
N VAL A 44 8.43 6.95 0.37
CA VAL A 44 7.66 7.18 -0.86
C VAL A 44 7.30 8.67 -1.02
N GLU A 45 6.85 9.33 0.05
CA GLU A 45 6.53 10.76 0.05
C GLU A 45 7.77 11.63 -0.21
N ALA A 46 8.93 11.28 0.35
CA ALA A 46 10.19 11.97 0.08
C ALA A 46 10.60 11.91 -1.40
N HIS A 47 10.12 10.92 -2.15
CA HIS A 47 10.31 10.80 -3.60
C HIS A 47 9.13 11.39 -4.40
N ASN A 48 8.28 12.22 -3.79
CA ASN A 48 7.06 12.78 -4.38
C ASN A 48 6.08 11.71 -4.89
N GLY A 49 6.12 10.53 -4.30
CA GLY A 49 5.25 9.42 -4.62
C GLY A 49 4.03 9.30 -3.71
N THR A 50 3.25 8.26 -3.95
CA THR A 50 2.11 7.88 -3.12
C THR A 50 2.14 6.38 -2.82
N ILE A 51 1.83 6.00 -1.58
CA ILE A 51 1.58 4.61 -1.19
C ILE A 51 0.14 4.47 -0.73
N ARG A 52 -0.55 3.41 -1.16
CA ARG A 52 -1.93 3.09 -0.75
C ARG A 52 -2.04 1.64 -0.36
N ALA A 53 -2.93 1.36 0.59
CA ALA A 53 -3.32 0.01 0.96
C ALA A 53 -4.79 -0.24 0.61
N THR A 54 -5.08 -1.44 0.14
CA THR A 54 -6.42 -1.91 -0.23
C THR A 54 -6.54 -3.39 0.08
N ASN A 55 -7.75 -3.92 0.23
CA ASN A 55 -7.94 -5.37 0.29
C ASN A 55 -7.85 -5.96 -1.13
N HIS A 56 -7.20 -7.11 -1.24
CA HIS A 56 -7.20 -7.95 -2.41
C HIS A 56 -8.37 -8.92 -2.29
N TYR A 57 -9.28 -8.88 -3.25
CA TYR A 57 -10.47 -9.73 -3.29
C TYR A 57 -10.28 -10.86 -4.29
N GLY A 58 -10.68 -12.08 -3.92
CA GLY A 58 -10.62 -13.27 -4.78
C GLY A 58 -12.01 -13.67 -5.24
N GLY A 59 -12.32 -13.40 -6.49
CA GLY A 59 -13.62 -13.68 -7.09
C GLY A 59 -13.74 -12.89 -8.39
N ARG A 60 -14.53 -13.38 -9.35
CA ARG A 60 -14.70 -12.74 -10.66
C ARG A 60 -15.17 -11.29 -10.51
N SER A 61 -14.93 -10.54 -11.57
CA SER A 61 -15.06 -9.09 -11.73
C SER A 61 -16.47 -8.49 -11.54
N ASP A 62 -17.36 -9.13 -10.81
CA ASP A 62 -18.62 -8.58 -10.35
C ASP A 62 -18.52 -8.29 -8.85
N ALA A 63 -18.58 -7.00 -8.52
CA ALA A 63 -18.53 -6.44 -7.17
C ALA A 63 -19.72 -6.91 -6.32
N SER A 64 -19.77 -8.21 -6.02
CA SER A 64 -20.65 -8.80 -5.04
C SER A 64 -20.15 -8.46 -3.65
N GLU A 65 -21.09 -8.15 -2.75
CA GLU A 65 -20.80 -7.84 -1.34
C GLU A 65 -20.14 -9.03 -0.60
N ASP A 66 -20.19 -10.22 -1.21
CA ASP A 66 -19.59 -11.48 -0.74
C ASP A 66 -18.20 -11.77 -1.33
N ALA A 67 -17.51 -10.78 -1.89
CA ALA A 67 -16.16 -10.98 -2.41
C ALA A 67 -15.19 -11.37 -1.28
N ASP A 68 -14.65 -12.59 -1.32
CA ASP A 68 -13.68 -13.08 -0.34
C ASP A 68 -12.42 -12.19 -0.30
N ILE A 69 -12.09 -11.63 0.85
CA ILE A 69 -10.78 -10.99 1.06
C ILE A 69 -9.71 -12.09 1.05
N LYS A 70 -8.77 -12.00 0.10
CA LYS A 70 -7.62 -12.90 -0.04
C LYS A 70 -6.31 -12.31 0.50
N GLY A 71 -6.33 -11.07 0.99
CA GLY A 71 -5.15 -10.44 1.58
C GLY A 71 -5.16 -8.92 1.44
N ALA A 72 -4.02 -8.31 1.72
CA ALA A 72 -3.78 -6.89 1.50
C ALA A 72 -2.98 -6.66 0.21
N ARG A 73 -3.28 -5.56 -0.48
CA ARG A 73 -2.55 -5.04 -1.63
C ARG A 73 -2.00 -3.65 -1.30
N PHE A 74 -0.69 -3.52 -1.42
CA PHE A 74 0.03 -2.24 -1.32
C PHE A 74 0.49 -1.79 -2.70
N THR A 75 0.08 -0.57 -3.06
CA THR A 75 0.43 0.07 -4.34
C THR A 75 1.27 1.29 -4.08
N VAL A 76 2.49 1.31 -4.65
CA VAL A 76 3.39 2.46 -4.65
C VAL A 76 3.42 3.07 -6.05
N ARG A 77 3.31 4.39 -6.13
CA ARG A 77 3.48 5.17 -7.36
C ARG A 77 4.59 6.18 -7.12
N LEU A 78 5.56 6.22 -8.01
CA LEU A 78 6.64 7.21 -8.01
C LEU A 78 6.58 7.98 -9.32
N PRO A 79 6.85 9.30 -9.32
CA PRO A 79 7.06 10.04 -10.55
C PRO A 79 8.26 9.47 -11.31
N VAL A 80 8.12 9.34 -12.63
CA VAL A 80 9.27 9.08 -13.51
C VAL A 80 9.87 10.43 -13.91
N GLU A 81 11.17 10.63 -13.70
CA GLU A 81 11.85 11.73 -14.36
C GLU A 81 11.80 11.47 -15.87
N ARG A 82 11.23 12.41 -16.62
CA ARG A 82 11.37 12.37 -18.08
C ARG A 82 12.78 12.78 -18.41
N SER A 83 13.51 11.88 -19.07
CA SER A 83 14.80 12.24 -19.65
C SER A 83 14.56 13.22 -20.80
N ALA A 84 15.52 14.12 -21.06
CA ALA A 84 15.48 15.02 -22.20
C ALA A 84 15.33 14.29 -23.56
N SER A 85 15.64 12.98 -23.61
CA SER A 85 15.41 12.09 -24.75
C SER A 85 13.93 11.75 -25.02
N ASP A 86 13.03 11.99 -24.07
CA ASP A 86 11.60 11.64 -24.18
C ASP A 86 10.74 12.78 -24.78
N LEU A 87 11.36 13.92 -25.12
CA LEU A 87 10.66 15.01 -25.79
C LEU A 87 10.55 14.72 -27.30
N PRO A 88 9.35 14.88 -27.90
CA PRO A 88 9.20 14.78 -29.35
C PRO A 88 10.09 15.83 -30.02
N ARG A 89 10.98 15.38 -30.92
CA ARG A 89 11.85 16.27 -31.69
C ARG A 89 10.99 17.31 -32.40
N ARG A 90 11.20 18.58 -32.10
CA ARG A 90 10.52 19.71 -32.74
C ARG A 90 10.77 19.61 -34.25
N LYS A 91 9.74 19.36 -35.05
CA LYS A 91 9.84 19.45 -36.51
C LYS A 91 10.03 20.93 -36.88
N SER A 92 11.05 21.19 -37.69
CA SER A 92 11.27 22.48 -38.37
C SER A 92 10.36 22.61 -39.57
#